data_AF-A0A7Y3DR04-F1
#
_entry.id   AF-A0A7Y3DR04-F1
#
_cell.length_a   1.000
_cell.length_b   1.000
_cell.length_c   1.000
_cell.angle_alpha   90.00
_cell.angle_beta   90.00
_cell.angle_gamma   90.00
#
_symmetry.space_group_name_H-M   'P 1'
#
loop_
_entity.id
_entity.type
_entity.pdbx_description
1 polymer ?
#
loop_
_entity_poly.entity_id
_entity_poly.type
_entity_poly.pdbx_seq_one_letter_code
_entity_poly.pdbx_strand_id
1 'polypeptide(L)'
;MQKTWSYKNYEIKEGLKPESSQFRYFFVVSESGEKKCNYCVWIVDDAMSRFDPSKDFNSIVASQIESWHAWVKEKIDAADFSNRALKFEKTGEKEIDLSEMVEHVTMD
;
A
#
# COMPACT_ATOMS: atom_id res chain seq x y z
N MET A 1 11.38 -3.56 6.51
CA MET A 1 11.55 -5.00 6.23
C MET A 1 10.64 -5.35 5.07
N GLN A 2 11.19 -5.77 3.93
CA GLN A 2 10.37 -6.25 2.81
C GLN A 2 9.88 -7.67 3.14
N LYS A 3 8.60 -7.94 2.86
CA LYS A 3 8.00 -9.26 3.01
C LYS A 3 7.44 -9.71 1.67
N THR A 4 7.33 -11.02 1.49
CA THR A 4 6.72 -11.62 0.30
C THR A 4 5.69 -12.64 0.74
N TRP A 5 4.53 -12.62 0.11
CA TRP A 5 3.50 -13.64 0.27
C TRP A 5 2.86 -13.94 -1.09
N SER A 6 2.14 -15.05 -1.18
CA SER A 6 1.47 -15.48 -2.40
C SER A 6 -0.03 -15.54 -2.19
N TYR A 7 -0.78 -15.24 -3.25
CA TYR A 7 -2.23 -15.41 -3.28
C TYR A 7 -2.68 -15.81 -4.68
N LYS A 8 -3.34 -16.97 -4.77
CA LYS A 8 -3.63 -17.64 -6.04
C LYS A 8 -2.33 -17.85 -6.84
N ASN A 9 -2.28 -17.37 -8.06
CA ASN A 9 -1.15 -17.40 -9.00
C ASN A 9 -0.26 -16.14 -8.92
N TYR A 10 -0.51 -15.25 -7.95
CA TYR A 10 0.24 -14.00 -7.80
C TYR A 10 1.23 -14.06 -6.64
N GLU A 11 2.39 -13.46 -6.85
CA GLU A 11 3.36 -13.10 -5.82
C GLU A 11 3.18 -11.63 -5.45
N ILE A 12 3.12 -11.34 -4.15
CA ILE A 12 2.96 -10.00 -3.61
C ILE A 12 4.19 -9.68 -2.77
N LYS A 13 4.97 -8.70 -3.21
CA LYS A 13 6.07 -8.12 -2.43
C LYS A 13 5.60 -6.86 -1.76
N GLU A 14 5.85 -6.72 -0.47
CA GLU A 14 5.35 -5.60 0.32
C GLU A 14 6.42 -4.93 1.18
N GLY A 15 6.21 -3.65 1.48
CA GLY A 15 7.05 -2.94 2.43
C GLY A 15 6.83 -1.43 2.49
N LEU A 16 7.33 -0.85 3.58
CA LEU A 16 7.46 0.60 3.71
C LEU A 16 8.49 1.12 2.70
N LYS A 17 8.16 2.24 2.03
CA LYS A 17 9.16 2.95 1.24
C LYS A 17 10.20 3.58 2.18
N PRO A 18 11.50 3.24 2.03
CA PRO A 18 12.55 3.86 2.82
C PRO A 18 12.64 5.36 2.50
N GLU A 19 13.05 6.16 3.48
CA GLU A 19 13.39 7.59 3.34
C GLU A 19 12.25 8.54 2.94
N SER A 20 10.99 8.08 2.99
CA SER A 20 9.84 8.97 2.78
C SER A 20 9.46 9.69 4.08
N SER A 21 9.28 11.00 4.01
CA SER A 21 8.66 11.80 5.07
C SER A 21 7.18 11.46 5.27
N GLN A 22 6.55 10.89 4.25
CA GLN A 22 5.15 10.49 4.26
C GLN A 22 5.03 8.98 4.42
N PHE A 23 4.00 8.54 5.14
CA PHE A 23 3.72 7.12 5.25
C PHE A 23 3.26 6.55 3.91
N ARG A 24 4.09 5.69 3.30
CA ARG A 24 3.76 4.93 2.10
C ARG A 24 4.15 3.47 2.26
N TYR A 25 3.16 2.59 2.13
CA TYR A 25 3.34 1.15 2.16
C TYR A 25 2.96 0.56 0.81
N PHE A 26 3.90 -0.12 0.16
CA PHE A 26 3.73 -0.60 -1.20
C PHE A 26 3.47 -2.10 -1.24
N PHE A 27 2.68 -2.51 -2.22
CA PHE A 27 2.48 -3.88 -2.65
C PHE A 27 2.77 -3.95 -4.15
N VAL A 28 3.70 -4.81 -4.55
CA VAL A 28 3.98 -5.12 -5.96
C VAL A 28 3.41 -6.49 -6.25
N VAL A 29 2.45 -6.55 -7.16
CA VAL A 29 1.83 -7.80 -7.59
C VAL A 29 2.52 -8.27 -8.86
N SER A 30 2.98 -9.51 -8.86
CA SER A 30 3.61 -10.17 -10.00
C SER A 30 2.95 -11.50 -10.31
N GLU A 31 2.93 -11.89 -11.58
CA GLU A 31 2.46 -13.20 -12.05
C GLU A 31 3.57 -13.80 -12.91
N SER A 32 3.96 -15.05 -12.64
CA SER A 32 5.02 -15.73 -13.40
C SER A 32 6.35 -14.95 -13.48
N GLY A 33 6.67 -14.16 -12.44
CA GLY A 33 7.88 -13.33 -12.39
C GLY A 33 7.75 -11.95 -13.06
N GLU A 34 6.64 -11.66 -13.75
CA GLU A 34 6.38 -10.37 -14.38
C GLU A 34 5.51 -9.50 -13.48
N LYS A 35 5.91 -8.24 -13.29
CA LYS A 35 5.15 -7.24 -12.54
C LYS A 35 3.85 -6.91 -13.28
N LYS A 36 2.72 -7.03 -12.59
CA LYS A 36 1.39 -6.68 -13.09
C LYS A 36 0.98 -5.26 -12.71
N CYS A 37 1.07 -4.95 -11.42
CA CYS A 37 0.61 -3.66 -10.90
C CYS A 37 1.28 -3.32 -9.57
N ASN A 38 1.04 -2.09 -9.12
CA ASN A 38 1.38 -1.64 -7.78
C ASN A 38 0.12 -1.19 -7.06
N TYR A 39 0.01 -1.58 -5.80
CA TYR A 39 -0.89 -0.96 -4.87
C TYR A 39 -0.10 -0.20 -3.81
N CYS A 40 -0.67 0.90 -3.32
CA CYS A 40 -0.07 1.73 -2.31
C CYS A 40 -1.08 2.04 -1.21
N VAL A 41 -0.66 1.96 0.04
CA VAL A 41 -1.36 2.61 1.13
C VAL A 41 -0.63 3.91 1.43
N TRP A 42 -1.36 5.01 1.38
CA TRP A 42 -0.85 6.34 1.65
C TRP A 42 -1.60 6.95 2.82
N ILE A 43 -0.91 7.22 3.92
CA ILE A 43 -1.48 7.93 5.07
C ILE A 43 -0.85 9.31 5.11
N VAL A 44 -1.66 10.36 4.96
CA VAL A 44 -1.17 11.74 5.09
C VAL A 44 -0.78 12.01 6.55
N ASP A 45 0.20 12.90 6.78
CA ASP A 45 0.80 13.11 8.09
C ASP A 45 -0.19 13.48 9.20
N ASP A 46 -1.25 14.20 8.85
CA ASP A 46 -2.33 14.62 9.74
C ASP A 46 -3.35 13.51 10.03
N ALA A 47 -3.31 12.41 9.28
CA ALA A 47 -4.13 11.23 9.51
C ALA A 47 -3.40 10.15 10.32
N MET A 48 -2.06 10.19 10.40
CA MET A 48 -1.26 9.16 11.08
C MET A 48 -1.64 8.99 12.56
N SER A 49 -1.97 10.08 13.25
CA SER A 49 -2.38 10.04 14.66
C SER A 49 -3.68 9.29 14.92
N ARG A 50 -4.48 9.00 13.88
CA ARG A 50 -5.67 8.14 13.96
C ARG A 50 -5.29 6.66 14.18
N PHE A 51 -4.10 6.27 13.75
CA PHE A 51 -3.61 4.89 13.80
C PHE A 51 -2.62 4.71 14.94
N ASP A 52 -1.71 5.65 15.12
CA ASP A 52 -0.73 5.63 16.19
C ASP A 52 -0.43 7.08 16.65
N PRO A 53 -0.67 7.45 17.92
CA PRO A 53 -0.42 8.80 18.42
C PRO A 53 1.04 9.24 18.32
N SER A 54 1.99 8.30 18.39
CA SER A 54 3.43 8.56 18.22
C SER A 54 3.86 8.63 16.75
N LYS A 55 2.94 8.31 15.83
CA LYS A 55 3.17 8.23 14.38
C LYS A 55 4.27 7.22 14.03
N ASP A 56 4.45 6.18 14.84
CA ASP A 56 5.42 5.14 14.58
C ASP A 56 4.97 4.27 13.40
N PHE A 57 5.75 4.25 12.32
CA PHE A 57 5.35 3.56 11.10
C PHE A 57 5.22 2.05 11.30
N ASN A 58 6.08 1.44 12.13
CA ASN A 58 6.04 0.00 12.35
C ASN A 58 4.78 -0.41 13.13
N SER A 59 4.40 0.38 14.13
CA SER A 59 3.15 0.24 14.90
C SER A 59 1.92 0.37 13.99
N ILE A 60 1.91 1.38 13.13
CA ILE A 60 0.84 1.58 12.14
C ILE A 60 0.73 0.36 11.21
N VAL A 61 1.84 -0.09 10.63
CA VAL A 61 1.86 -1.30 9.78
C VAL A 61 1.34 -2.50 10.56
N ALA A 62 1.86 -2.77 11.76
CA ALA A 62 1.47 -3.94 12.55
C ALA A 62 -0.02 -3.97 12.88
N SER A 63 -0.65 -2.81 13.09
CA SER A 63 -2.08 -2.72 13.40
C SER A 63 -3.00 -2.83 12.17
N GLN A 64 -2.51 -2.49 10.97
CA GLN A 64 -3.34 -2.39 9.76
C GLN A 64 -3.03 -3.43 8.68
N ILE A 65 -1.92 -4.18 8.80
CA ILE A 65 -1.43 -5.04 7.72
C ILE A 65 -2.46 -6.06 7.24
N GLU A 66 -3.22 -6.68 8.14
CA GLU A 66 -4.25 -7.66 7.79
C GLU A 66 -5.39 -7.03 6.97
N SER A 67 -5.81 -5.81 7.34
CA SER A 67 -6.81 -5.05 6.57
C SER A 67 -6.30 -4.70 5.18
N TRP A 68 -5.03 -4.31 5.06
CA TRP A 68 -4.43 -4.01 3.76
C TRP A 68 -4.23 -5.26 2.91
N HIS A 69 -3.90 -6.40 3.52
CA HIS A 69 -3.86 -7.68 2.82
C HIS A 69 -5.24 -8.08 2.28
N ALA A 70 -6.30 -7.89 3.07
CA ALA A 70 -7.67 -8.14 2.63
C ALA A 70 -8.01 -7.25 1.43
N TRP A 71 -7.71 -5.96 1.52
CA TRP A 71 -7.91 -5.02 0.42
C TRP A 71 -7.16 -5.43 -0.87
N VAL A 72 -5.89 -5.82 -0.79
CA VAL A 72 -5.12 -6.33 -1.95
C VAL A 72 -5.78 -7.58 -2.56
N LYS A 73 -6.24 -8.51 -1.72
CA LYS A 73 -6.93 -9.73 -2.19
C LYS A 73 -8.23 -9.38 -2.91
N GLU A 74 -9.01 -8.44 -2.38
CA GLU A 74 -10.23 -7.95 -3.04
C GLU A 74 -9.95 -7.36 -4.43
N LYS A 75 -8.86 -6.60 -4.60
CA LYS A 75 -8.46 -6.09 -5.93
C LYS A 75 -8.08 -7.20 -6.89
N ILE A 76 -7.31 -8.18 -6.42
CA ILE A 76 -6.95 -9.36 -7.21
C ILE A 76 -8.20 -10.16 -7.60
N ASP A 77 -9.15 -10.33 -6.68
CA ASP A 77 -10.40 -11.05 -6.92
C ASP A 77 -11.30 -10.34 -7.93
N ALA A 78 -11.30 -9.01 -7.92
CA ALA A 78 -11.97 -8.17 -8.91
C ALA A 78 -11.21 -8.06 -10.25
N ALA A 79 -10.03 -8.68 -10.36
CA ALA A 79 -9.11 -8.52 -11.50
C ALA A 79 -8.74 -7.05 -11.81
N ASP A 80 -8.77 -6.17 -10.81
CA ASP A 80 -8.39 -4.77 -10.95
C ASP A 80 -6.87 -4.61 -10.79
N PHE A 81 -6.13 -4.83 -11.86
CA PHE A 81 -4.67 -4.65 -11.90
C PHE A 81 -4.25 -3.23 -12.32
N SER A 82 -5.11 -2.23 -12.15
CA SER A 82 -4.68 -0.84 -12.29
C SER A 82 -3.83 -0.43 -11.08
N ASN A 83 -2.93 0.54 -11.26
CA ASN A 83 -2.14 1.02 -10.14
C ASN A 83 -3.04 1.84 -9.20
N ARG A 84 -3.32 1.34 -7.99
CA ARG A 84 -4.24 1.97 -7.02
C ARG A 84 -3.53 2.45 -5.77
N ALA A 85 -4.07 3.52 -5.17
CA ALA A 85 -3.70 3.94 -3.85
C ALA A 85 -4.91 4.02 -2.92
N LEU A 86 -4.83 3.34 -1.77
CA LEU A 86 -5.73 3.53 -0.64
C LEU A 86 -5.19 4.69 0.19
N LYS A 87 -5.81 5.87 0.04
CA LYS A 87 -5.38 7.11 0.67
C LYS A 87 -6.21 7.39 1.92
N PHE A 88 -5.53 7.51 3.05
CA PHE A 88 -6.11 7.96 4.32
C PHE A 88 -5.85 9.45 4.51
N GLU A 89 -6.92 10.20 4.67
CA GLU A 89 -6.92 11.66 4.94
C GLU A 89 -7.41 11.91 6.37
N LYS A 90 -7.35 13.16 6.85
CA LYS A 90 -7.75 13.49 8.23
C LYS A 90 -9.18 13.04 8.57
N THR A 91 -10.09 13.09 7.59
CA THR A 91 -11.53 12.89 7.77
C THR A 91 -12.06 11.56 7.22
N GLY A 92 -11.20 10.71 6.64
CA GLY A 92 -11.67 9.47 6.03
C GLY A 92 -10.59 8.73 5.23
N GLU A 93 -11.04 7.86 4.35
CA GLU A 93 -10.22 7.14 3.38
C GLU A 93 -10.88 7.21 2.00
N LYS A 94 -10.08 7.10 0.95
CA LYS A 94 -10.55 7.01 -0.43
C LYS A 94 -9.57 6.20 -1.26
N GLU A 95 -10.07 5.57 -2.30
CA GLU A 95 -9.24 4.96 -3.33
C GLU A 95 -9.04 5.95 -4.48
N ILE A 96 -7.81 6.07 -4.96
CA ILE A 96 -7.44 6.91 -6.11
C ILE A 96 -6.50 6.14 -7.03
N ASP A 97 -6.32 6.61 -8.26
CA ASP A 97 -5.24 6.08 -9.10
C ASP A 97 -3.88 6.49 -8.54
N LEU A 98 -2.91 5.57 -8.60
CA LEU A 98 -1.57 5.82 -8.09
C LEU A 98 -0.89 6.97 -8.84
N SER A 99 -1.24 7.20 -10.12
CA SER A 99 -0.77 8.33 -10.93
C SER A 99 -1.27 9.69 -10.43
N GLU A 100 -2.37 9.73 -9.68
CA GLU A 100 -2.87 10.95 -9.05
C GLU A 100 -2.05 11.35 -7.82
N MET A 101 -1.16 10.48 -7.34
CA MET A 101 -0.12 10.85 -6.39
C MET A 101 0.98 11.61 -7.16
N VAL A 102 0.88 12.95 -7.25
CA VAL A 102 1.77 13.85 -8.03
C VAL A 102 3.24 13.91 -7.51
N GLU A 103 3.72 12.91 -6.77
CA GLU A 103 5.14 12.75 -6.46
C GLU A 103 5.65 11.44 -7.07
N HIS A 104 6.33 11.57 -8.21
CA HIS A 104 7.00 10.51 -8.98
C HIS A 104 7.33 9.25 -8.17
N VAL A 105 6.46 8.24 -8.26
CA VAL A 105 6.73 6.90 -7.76
C VAL A 105 7.55 6.17 -8.82
N THR A 106 8.85 6.43 -8.87
CA THR A 106 9.79 5.43 -9.36
C THR A 106 10.04 4.46 -8.21
N MET A 107 9.61 3.21 -8.39
CA MET A 107 10.17 2.06 -7.68
C MET A 107 11.15 1.45 -8.67
N ASP A 108 12.44 1.71 -8.46
CA ASP A 108 13.52 0.89 -9.07
C ASP A 108 13.43 -0.56 -8.55
#